data_AF-A0A9E7B7C8-F1
#
_entry.id   AF-A0A9E7B7C8-F1
#
_cell.length_a   1.000
_cell.length_b   1.000
_cell.length_c   1.000
_cell.angle_alpha   90.00
_cell.angle_beta   90.00
_cell.angle_gamma   90.00
#
_symmetry.space_group_name_H-M   'P 1'
#
loop_
_entity.id
_entity.type
_entity.pdbx_description
1 polymer ?
#
loop_
_entity_poly.entity_id
_entity_poly.type
_entity_poly.pdbx_seq_one_letter_code
_entity_poly.pdbx_strand_id
1 'polypeptide(L)'
;NKWEAKKLKIIGTIGCILNKKNLKDYAIEGFKNYIENAYYPDGTSNDLKTRDALHYHISGLTPCIATFINLSKFDRRFDLYEYVSEAGSSIKKSVEYVVPFATGEQQREEWTNSKVKLDKERAAAGFEEYQPGKLFEPKKAYPLFEWACYYNAGWYSIFEKSKTEKYMATWIGLLNSPLVRN
;
A
#
# COMPACT_ATOMS: atom_id res chain seq x y z
N ASN A 1 2.84 12.33 1.59
CA ASN A 1 2.14 11.47 2.59
C ASN A 1 1.00 10.73 1.90
N LYS A 2 0.38 9.74 2.54
CA LYS A 2 -0.71 8.93 1.95
C LYS A 2 -1.91 9.70 1.37
N TRP A 3 -2.13 10.96 1.74
CA TRP A 3 -3.24 11.76 1.20
C TRP A 3 -3.05 12.11 -0.28
N GLU A 4 -1.80 12.27 -0.73
CA GLU A 4 -1.53 12.59 -2.13
C GLU A 4 -1.95 11.44 -3.05
N ALA A 5 -1.64 10.19 -2.69
CA ALA A 5 -2.08 9.02 -3.45
C ALA A 5 -3.62 8.94 -3.58
N LYS A 6 -4.36 9.32 -2.52
CA LYS A 6 -5.83 9.34 -2.56
C LYS A 6 -6.37 10.46 -3.47
N LYS A 7 -5.76 11.63 -3.43
CA LYS A 7 -6.11 12.76 -4.31
C LYS A 7 -5.85 12.40 -5.78
N LEU A 8 -4.67 11.85 -6.08
CA LEU A 8 -4.30 11.43 -7.43
C LEU A 8 -5.20 10.32 -7.96
N LYS A 9 -5.61 9.37 -7.10
CA LYS A 9 -6.63 8.37 -7.44
C LYS A 9 -7.91 9.03 -7.94
N ILE A 10 -8.46 9.99 -7.19
CA ILE A 10 -9.71 10.69 -7.56
C ILE A 10 -9.54 11.41 -8.90
N ILE A 11 -8.46 12.17 -9.07
CA ILE A 11 -8.18 12.92 -10.30
C ILE A 11 -8.03 11.98 -11.49
N GLY A 12 -7.26 10.90 -11.34
CA GLY A 12 -7.07 9.88 -12.37
C GLY A 12 -8.39 9.21 -12.76
N THR A 13 -9.22 8.84 -11.78
CA THR A 13 -10.55 8.27 -12.03
C THR A 13 -11.44 9.21 -12.83
N ILE A 14 -11.52 10.49 -12.44
CA ILE A 14 -12.28 11.50 -13.19
C ILE A 14 -11.72 11.65 -14.62
N GLY A 15 -10.39 11.68 -14.76
CA GLY A 15 -9.71 11.76 -16.05
C GLY A 15 -10.02 10.59 -16.98
N CYS A 16 -10.08 9.38 -16.45
CA CYS A 16 -10.47 8.18 -17.19
C CYS A 16 -11.95 8.22 -17.58
N ILE A 17 -12.86 8.50 -16.64
CA ILE A 17 -14.32 8.51 -16.89
C ILE A 17 -14.70 9.57 -17.93
N LEU A 18 -14.16 10.79 -17.81
CA LEU A 18 -14.47 11.90 -18.71
C LEU A 18 -13.56 11.96 -19.94
N ASN A 19 -12.65 10.99 -20.11
CA ASN A 19 -11.60 10.95 -21.12
C ASN A 19 -10.80 12.26 -21.23
N LYS A 20 -10.47 12.89 -20.10
CA LYS A 20 -9.71 14.14 -20.04
C LYS A 20 -8.21 13.86 -19.93
N LYS A 21 -7.48 14.03 -21.05
CA LYS A 21 -6.03 13.75 -21.14
C LYS A 21 -5.21 14.50 -20.09
N ASN A 22 -5.48 15.79 -19.88
CA ASN A 22 -4.76 16.61 -18.91
C ASN A 22 -4.88 16.07 -17.46
N LEU A 23 -6.05 15.56 -17.08
CA LEU A 23 -6.26 14.97 -15.75
C LEU A 23 -5.55 13.61 -15.61
N LYS A 24 -5.57 12.79 -16.67
CA LYS A 24 -4.81 11.53 -16.71
C LYS A 24 -3.32 11.78 -16.56
N ASP A 25 -2.77 12.70 -17.34
CA ASP A 25 -1.34 13.04 -17.31
C ASP A 25 -0.94 13.64 -15.95
N TYR A 26 -1.76 14.54 -15.37
CA TYR A 26 -1.55 15.07 -14.03
C TYR A 26 -1.48 13.97 -12.98
N ALA A 27 -2.41 13.00 -13.04
CA ALA A 27 -2.43 11.90 -12.08
C ALA A 27 -1.20 10.98 -12.24
N ILE A 28 -0.84 10.61 -13.48
CA ILE A 28 0.31 9.74 -13.77
C ILE A 28 1.62 10.37 -13.28
N GLU A 29 1.88 11.63 -13.67
CA GLU A 29 3.10 12.32 -13.24
C GLU A 29 3.09 12.60 -11.73
N GLY A 30 1.92 12.92 -11.17
CA GLY A 30 1.75 13.03 -9.73
C GLY A 30 2.07 11.73 -8.99
N PHE A 31 1.69 10.57 -9.53
CA PHE A 31 2.04 9.27 -8.92
C PHE A 31 3.54 9.00 -9.00
N LYS A 32 4.21 9.28 -10.12
CA LYS A 32 5.67 9.15 -10.23
C LYS A 32 6.39 10.04 -9.20
N ASN A 33 5.98 11.31 -9.10
CA ASN A 33 6.51 12.24 -8.11
C ASN A 33 6.21 11.79 -6.68
N TYR A 34 5.02 11.24 -6.43
CA TYR A 34 4.67 10.67 -5.13
C TYR A 34 5.56 9.48 -4.77
N ILE A 35 5.84 8.58 -5.72
CA ILE A 35 6.75 7.44 -5.52
C ILE A 35 8.15 7.95 -5.13
N GLU A 36 8.72 8.82 -5.96
CA GLU A 36 10.05 9.44 -5.75
C GLU A 36 10.22 10.07 -4.36
N ASN A 37 9.19 10.79 -3.88
CA ASN A 37 9.32 11.60 -2.66
C ASN A 37 8.77 10.93 -1.39
N ALA A 38 7.92 9.91 -1.50
CA ALA A 38 7.28 9.27 -0.35
C ALA A 38 7.89 7.91 0.01
N TYR A 39 8.67 7.31 -0.89
CA TYR A 39 9.27 5.99 -0.71
C TYR A 39 10.78 6.05 -0.88
N TYR A 40 11.46 5.02 -0.39
CA TYR A 40 12.91 4.92 -0.38
C TYR A 40 13.39 3.67 -1.12
N PRO A 41 14.68 3.61 -1.50
CA PRO A 41 15.24 2.48 -2.24
C PRO A 41 15.22 1.14 -1.49
N ASP A 42 15.16 1.20 -0.16
CA ASP A 42 15.05 0.05 0.76
C ASP A 42 13.60 -0.49 0.87
N GLY A 43 12.65 0.07 0.12
CA GLY A 43 11.23 -0.30 0.17
C GLY A 43 10.45 0.35 1.31
N THR A 44 11.07 1.10 2.20
CA THR A 44 10.34 1.80 3.26
C THR A 44 9.69 3.09 2.74
N SER A 45 8.77 3.66 3.51
CA SER A 45 8.14 4.95 3.20
C SER A 45 8.48 6.02 4.22
N ASN A 46 8.32 7.28 3.85
CA ASN A 46 8.42 8.42 4.77
C ASN A 46 7.41 8.28 5.94
N ASP A 47 6.17 7.85 5.66
CA ASP A 47 5.17 7.62 6.70
C ASP A 47 5.65 6.53 7.70
N LEU A 48 6.33 5.48 7.23
CA LEU A 48 6.96 4.47 8.10
C LEU A 48 8.09 5.06 8.94
N LYS A 49 9.05 5.77 8.33
CA LYS A 49 10.21 6.33 9.04
C LYS A 49 9.85 7.44 10.04
N THR A 50 8.72 8.12 9.84
CA THR A 50 8.29 9.23 10.70
C THR A 50 7.31 8.80 11.77
N ARG A 51 6.35 7.93 11.46
CA ARG A 51 5.34 7.46 12.42
C ARG A 51 5.74 6.21 13.15
N ASP A 52 6.69 5.47 12.61
CA ASP A 52 7.13 4.18 13.14
C ASP A 52 6.02 3.13 13.20
N ALA A 53 5.14 3.12 12.20
CA ALA A 53 4.01 2.20 12.11
C ALA A 53 3.82 1.69 10.67
N LEU A 54 3.84 0.37 10.51
CA LEU A 54 3.68 -0.34 9.24
C LEU A 54 2.26 -0.19 8.67
N HIS A 55 1.26 -0.01 9.53
CA HIS A 55 -0.09 0.33 9.08
C HIS A 55 -0.13 1.57 8.17
N TYR A 56 0.66 2.61 8.46
CA TYR A 56 0.69 3.83 7.65
C TYR A 56 1.40 3.62 6.32
N HIS A 57 2.43 2.78 6.30
CA HIS A 57 3.09 2.33 5.06
C HIS A 57 2.10 1.62 4.13
N ILE A 58 1.38 0.63 4.66
CA ILE A 58 0.33 -0.12 3.94
C ILE A 58 -0.79 0.81 3.45
N SER A 59 -1.22 1.76 4.29
CA SER A 59 -2.26 2.73 3.96
C SER A 59 -1.88 3.64 2.79
N GLY A 60 -0.59 3.90 2.58
CA GLY A 60 -0.07 4.64 1.42
C GLY A 60 0.00 3.80 0.15
N LEU A 61 0.32 2.51 0.25
CA LEU A 61 0.46 1.59 -0.91
C LEU A 61 -0.88 1.22 -1.53
N THR A 62 -1.88 0.92 -0.70
CA THR A 62 -3.20 0.44 -1.14
C THR A 62 -3.86 1.34 -2.22
N PRO A 63 -3.94 2.68 -2.05
CA PRO A 63 -4.52 3.53 -3.09
C PRO A 63 -3.71 3.54 -4.40
N CYS A 64 -2.38 3.39 -4.36
CA CYS A 64 -1.56 3.29 -5.56
C CYS A 64 -1.91 2.02 -6.35
N ILE A 65 -1.80 0.85 -5.71
CA ILE A 65 -2.02 -0.45 -6.36
C ILE A 65 -3.45 -0.55 -6.89
N ALA A 66 -4.45 -0.14 -6.10
CA ALA A 66 -5.83 -0.10 -6.54
C ALA A 66 -6.03 0.82 -7.76
N THR A 67 -5.32 1.95 -7.82
CA THR A 67 -5.41 2.86 -8.97
C THR A 67 -4.74 2.27 -10.21
N PHE A 68 -3.55 1.69 -10.05
CA PHE A 68 -2.78 1.11 -11.15
C PHE A 68 -3.55 -0.03 -11.82
N ILE A 69 -4.13 -0.93 -11.02
CA ILE A 69 -4.94 -2.04 -11.52
C ILE A 69 -6.17 -1.52 -12.26
N ASN A 70 -6.98 -0.67 -11.61
CA ASN A 70 -8.28 -0.27 -12.15
C ASN A 70 -8.17 0.69 -13.33
N LEU A 71 -7.25 1.65 -13.30
CA LEU A 71 -7.15 2.68 -14.33
C LEU A 71 -6.31 2.24 -15.54
N SER A 72 -5.45 1.23 -15.39
CA SER A 72 -4.63 0.74 -16.50
C SER A 72 -5.42 0.11 -17.66
N LYS A 73 -6.68 -0.26 -17.42
CA LYS A 73 -7.62 -0.70 -18.46
C LYS A 73 -8.09 0.45 -19.35
N PHE A 74 -8.08 1.68 -18.85
CA PHE A 74 -8.43 2.89 -19.60
C PHE A 74 -7.21 3.58 -20.21
N ASP A 75 -6.06 3.52 -19.52
CA ASP A 75 -4.80 4.05 -20.01
C ASP A 75 -3.64 3.30 -19.33
N ARG A 76 -2.90 2.50 -20.11
CA ARG A 76 -1.87 1.59 -19.57
C ARG A 76 -0.76 2.32 -18.80
N ARG A 77 -0.55 3.61 -19.05
CA ARG A 77 0.44 4.44 -18.35
C ARG A 77 0.16 4.60 -16.85
N PHE A 78 -1.06 4.29 -16.39
CA PHE A 78 -1.36 4.22 -14.96
C PHE A 78 -0.70 3.03 -14.25
N ASP A 79 -0.29 1.98 -14.97
CA ASP A 79 0.37 0.85 -14.32
C ASP A 79 1.83 1.17 -14.01
N LEU A 80 2.04 1.74 -12.82
CA LEU A 80 3.34 2.14 -12.31
C LEU A 80 3.87 1.17 -11.25
N TYR A 81 3.37 -0.06 -11.19
CA TYR A 81 3.79 -1.02 -10.16
C TYR A 81 5.28 -1.35 -10.25
N GLU A 82 5.78 -1.57 -11.46
CA GLU A 82 7.20 -1.85 -11.77
C GLU A 82 8.01 -0.56 -12.00
N TYR A 83 7.40 0.62 -11.92
CA TYR A 83 8.13 1.88 -12.07
C TYR A 83 9.15 2.05 -10.95
N VAL A 84 10.39 2.36 -11.32
CA VAL A 84 11.46 2.74 -10.41
C VAL A 84 11.82 4.19 -10.69
N SER A 85 11.85 4.96 -9.62
CA SER A 85 12.15 6.39 -9.66
C SER A 85 13.66 6.64 -9.82
N GLU A 86 14.08 7.87 -10.10
CA GLU A 86 15.51 8.20 -10.24
C GLU A 86 16.26 7.99 -8.92
N ALA A 87 15.63 8.30 -7.78
CA ALA A 87 16.18 7.97 -6.47
C ALA A 87 16.20 6.47 -6.17
N GLY A 88 15.59 5.60 -7.00
CA GLY A 88 15.58 4.14 -6.83
C GLY A 88 14.39 3.60 -6.02
N SER A 89 13.43 4.45 -5.68
CA SER A 89 12.20 4.09 -4.96
C SER A 89 11.20 3.39 -5.89
N SER A 90 10.39 2.47 -5.36
CA SER A 90 9.31 1.82 -6.12
C SER A 90 8.18 1.28 -5.24
N ILE A 91 6.99 1.18 -5.81
CA ILE A 91 5.84 0.57 -5.12
C ILE A 91 6.07 -0.93 -4.92
N LYS A 92 6.62 -1.64 -5.92
CA LYS A 92 6.96 -3.06 -5.80
C LYS A 92 7.87 -3.38 -4.61
N LYS A 93 9.02 -2.71 -4.50
CA LYS A 93 9.96 -2.89 -3.37
C LYS A 93 9.26 -2.60 -2.04
N SER A 94 8.36 -1.63 -2.05
CA SER A 94 7.61 -1.26 -0.85
C SER A 94 6.57 -2.29 -0.44
N VAL A 95 5.93 -2.97 -1.39
CA VAL A 95 5.09 -4.13 -1.08
C VAL A 95 5.94 -5.30 -0.58
N GLU A 96 7.07 -5.57 -1.23
CA GLU A 96 8.01 -6.64 -0.86
C GLU A 96 8.56 -6.44 0.57
N TYR A 97 8.81 -5.20 0.99
CA TYR A 97 9.20 -4.87 2.37
C TYR A 97 8.19 -5.36 3.43
N VAL A 98 6.90 -5.44 3.08
CA VAL A 98 5.84 -5.89 4.01
C VAL A 98 5.81 -7.41 4.17
N VAL A 99 6.36 -8.17 3.22
CA VAL A 99 6.21 -9.64 3.14
C VAL A 99 6.66 -10.35 4.43
N PRO A 100 7.86 -10.09 5.00
CA PRO A 100 8.31 -10.82 6.20
C PRO A 100 7.39 -10.61 7.41
N PHE A 101 6.77 -9.42 7.53
CA PHE A 101 5.83 -9.11 8.60
C PHE A 101 4.44 -9.72 8.35
N ALA A 102 4.02 -9.78 7.08
CA ALA A 102 2.74 -10.37 6.69
C ALA A 102 2.74 -11.90 6.83
N THR A 103 3.87 -12.56 6.58
CA THR A 103 4.05 -14.02 6.75
C THR A 103 4.27 -14.43 8.21
N GLY A 104 4.55 -13.46 9.09
CA GLY A 104 4.94 -13.65 10.47
C GLY A 104 6.39 -14.12 10.66
N GLU A 105 7.21 -14.09 9.61
CA GLU A 105 8.64 -14.41 9.67
C GLU A 105 9.42 -13.39 10.50
N GLN A 106 9.03 -12.12 10.44
CA GLN A 106 9.54 -11.05 11.28
C GLN A 106 8.43 -10.42 12.09
N GLN A 107 8.78 -10.00 13.31
CA GLN A 107 7.93 -9.17 14.16
C GLN A 107 8.41 -7.73 14.10
N ARG A 108 7.49 -6.80 14.33
CA ARG A 108 7.79 -5.37 14.37
C ARG A 108 7.07 -4.73 15.54
N GLU A 109 7.83 -4.13 16.44
CA GLU A 109 7.30 -3.18 17.40
C GLU A 109 6.96 -1.87 16.70
N GLU A 110 5.78 -1.33 16.98
CA GLU A 110 5.33 -0.05 16.45
C GLU A 110 5.45 1.04 17.52
N TRP A 111 5.51 2.30 17.06
CA TRP A 111 5.42 3.51 17.87
C TRP A 111 6.57 3.78 18.84
N THR A 112 7.62 2.95 18.87
CA THR A 112 8.77 3.12 19.76
C THR A 112 9.56 4.39 19.43
N ASN A 113 9.62 4.75 18.15
CA ASN A 113 10.38 5.86 17.61
C ASN A 113 9.53 6.89 16.86
N SER A 114 8.21 6.95 17.12
CA SER A 114 7.32 7.88 16.42
C SER A 114 7.76 9.34 16.66
N LYS A 115 7.89 10.10 15.57
CA LYS A 115 8.25 11.52 15.56
C LYS A 115 7.01 12.42 15.47
N VAL A 116 5.83 11.85 15.25
CA VAL A 116 4.60 12.62 15.00
C VAL A 116 3.89 12.93 16.31
N LYS A 117 3.65 14.22 16.56
CA LYS A 117 3.01 14.72 17.79
C LYS A 117 1.66 14.05 18.08
N LEU A 118 0.80 13.93 17.07
CA LEU A 118 -0.53 13.33 17.22
C LEU A 118 -0.48 11.86 17.66
N ASP A 119 0.53 11.11 17.21
CA ASP A 119 0.67 9.69 17.58
C ASP A 119 1.06 9.58 19.06
N LYS A 120 1.95 10.48 19.54
CA LYS A 120 2.30 10.61 20.96
C LYS A 120 1.12 11.05 21.83
N GLU A 121 0.34 12.02 21.35
CA GLU A 121 -0.87 12.49 22.05
C GLU A 121 -1.91 11.37 22.19
N ARG A 122 -2.10 10.54 21.15
CA ARG A 122 -2.97 9.37 21.22
C ARG A 122 -2.46 8.30 22.17
N ALA A 123 -1.15 8.05 22.18
CA ALA A 123 -0.54 7.15 23.15
C ALA A 123 -0.76 7.63 24.59
N ALA A 124 -0.52 8.93 24.85
CA ALA A 124 -0.72 9.56 26.16
C ALA A 124 -2.20 9.56 26.60
N ALA A 125 -3.13 9.63 25.66
CA ALA A 125 -4.57 9.49 25.92
C ALA A 125 -5.01 8.03 26.15
N GLY A 126 -4.09 7.06 26.13
CA GLY A 126 -4.37 5.65 26.43
C GLY A 126 -4.97 4.87 25.26
N PHE A 127 -4.91 5.39 24.02
CA PHE A 127 -5.38 4.61 22.87
C PHE A 127 -4.48 3.39 22.67
N GLU A 128 -5.04 2.21 22.83
CA GLU A 128 -4.32 0.94 22.81
C GLU A 128 -3.55 0.71 21.51
N GLU A 129 -4.05 1.20 20.37
CA GLU A 129 -3.39 1.05 19.07
C GLU A 129 -2.06 1.81 18.97
N TYR A 130 -1.89 2.90 19.71
CA TYR A 130 -0.76 3.83 19.57
C TYR A 130 0.32 3.62 20.64
N GLN A 131 0.19 2.59 21.47
CA GLN A 131 1.13 2.34 22.56
C GLN A 131 2.51 1.91 22.01
N PRO A 132 3.61 2.56 22.43
CA PRO A 132 4.97 2.13 22.12
C PRO A 132 5.21 0.66 22.43
N GLY A 133 5.84 -0.05 21.50
CA GLY A 133 6.14 -1.48 21.65
C GLY A 133 5.00 -2.41 21.22
N LYS A 134 3.84 -1.87 20.81
CA LYS A 134 2.75 -2.70 20.28
C LYS A 134 3.23 -3.45 19.04
N LEU A 135 3.06 -4.77 19.04
CA LEU A 135 3.45 -5.59 17.90
C LEU A 135 2.48 -5.40 16.73
N PHE A 136 3.04 -5.27 15.53
CA PHE A 136 2.26 -5.31 14.30
C PHE A 136 1.60 -6.67 14.15
N GLU A 137 0.29 -6.67 13.95
CA GLU A 137 -0.49 -7.87 13.66
C GLU A 137 -0.38 -8.23 12.17
N PRO A 138 0.13 -9.42 11.78
CA PRO A 138 0.29 -9.81 10.38
C PRO A 138 -0.99 -9.68 9.55
N LYS A 139 -2.15 -9.93 10.17
CA LYS A 139 -3.48 -9.81 9.53
C LYS A 139 -3.79 -8.38 9.05
N LYS A 140 -3.17 -7.34 9.61
CA LYS A 140 -3.31 -5.96 9.14
C LYS A 140 -2.68 -5.74 7.75
N ALA A 141 -1.85 -6.65 7.27
CA ALA A 141 -1.31 -6.62 5.90
C ALA A 141 -2.26 -7.23 4.85
N TYR A 142 -3.29 -7.98 5.26
CA TYR A 142 -4.18 -8.68 4.31
C TYR A 142 -4.80 -7.78 3.25
N PRO A 143 -5.35 -6.58 3.59
CA PRO A 143 -5.92 -5.69 2.56
C PRO A 143 -4.91 -5.24 1.50
N LEU A 144 -3.61 -5.17 1.83
CA LEU A 144 -2.58 -4.88 0.84
C LEU A 144 -2.44 -6.04 -0.14
N PHE A 145 -2.32 -7.25 0.38
CA PHE A 145 -2.08 -8.44 -0.44
C PHE A 145 -3.32 -8.90 -1.21
N GLU A 146 -4.54 -8.52 -0.80
CA GLU A 146 -5.75 -8.66 -1.61
C GLU A 146 -5.61 -7.93 -2.95
N TRP A 147 -4.95 -6.78 -2.98
CA TRP A 147 -4.61 -6.09 -4.22
C TRP A 147 -3.33 -6.63 -4.85
N ALA A 148 -2.28 -6.85 -4.05
CA ALA A 148 -0.95 -7.15 -4.56
C ALA A 148 -0.85 -8.53 -5.24
N CYS A 149 -1.72 -9.48 -4.89
CA CYS A 149 -1.86 -10.76 -5.61
C CYS A 149 -2.14 -10.57 -7.10
N TYR A 150 -2.67 -9.40 -7.51
CA TYR A 150 -2.84 -9.09 -8.91
C TYR A 150 -1.52 -9.16 -9.70
N TYR A 151 -0.42 -8.75 -9.08
CA TYR A 151 0.92 -8.69 -9.67
C TYR A 151 1.78 -9.91 -9.35
N ASN A 152 1.54 -10.58 -8.21
CA ASN A 152 2.26 -11.79 -7.83
C ASN A 152 1.32 -12.79 -7.15
N ALA A 153 0.92 -13.82 -7.90
CA ALA A 153 0.04 -14.89 -7.42
C ALA A 153 0.62 -15.68 -6.23
N GLY A 154 1.95 -15.77 -6.08
CA GLY A 154 2.59 -16.48 -4.99
C GLY A 154 2.29 -15.89 -3.61
N TRP A 155 1.93 -14.60 -3.55
CA TRP A 155 1.50 -13.95 -2.31
C TRP A 155 0.14 -14.41 -1.81
N TYR A 156 -0.59 -15.22 -2.59
CA TYR A 156 -1.79 -15.92 -2.11
C TYR A 156 -1.49 -16.80 -0.87
N SER A 157 -0.28 -17.35 -0.76
CA SER A 157 0.18 -18.13 0.40
C SER A 157 0.15 -17.36 1.74
N ILE A 158 0.16 -16.02 1.72
CA ILE A 158 0.04 -15.18 2.93
C ILE A 158 -1.32 -15.40 3.62
N PHE A 159 -2.35 -15.78 2.86
CA PHE A 159 -3.68 -16.05 3.38
C PHE A 159 -3.87 -17.50 3.86
N GLU A 160 -3.08 -18.45 3.36
CA GLU A 160 -3.24 -19.89 3.63
C GLU A 160 -3.04 -20.23 5.12
N LYS A 161 -2.15 -19.53 5.82
CA LYS A 161 -1.94 -19.69 7.27
C LYS A 161 -3.16 -19.28 8.12
N SER A 162 -4.19 -18.66 7.53
CA SER A 162 -5.32 -18.06 8.26
C SER A 162 -6.62 -18.87 8.27
N LYS A 163 -6.63 -20.09 7.70
CA LYS A 163 -7.86 -20.90 7.46
C LYS A 163 -8.89 -20.12 6.62
N THR A 164 -8.56 -19.98 5.33
CA THR A 164 -9.44 -20.02 4.15
C THR A 164 -10.75 -19.21 4.02
N GLU A 165 -11.16 -18.33 4.92
CA GLU A 165 -12.40 -17.54 4.69
C GLU A 165 -12.16 -16.08 4.28
N LYS A 166 -11.12 -15.40 4.76
CA LYS A 166 -11.06 -13.92 4.63
C LYS A 166 -10.70 -13.40 3.24
N TYR A 167 -9.79 -14.05 2.51
CA TYR A 167 -9.35 -13.56 1.19
C TYR A 167 -10.47 -13.60 0.15
N MET A 168 -11.20 -14.72 0.07
CA MET A 168 -12.33 -14.84 -0.86
C MET A 168 -13.61 -14.18 -0.32
N ALA A 169 -13.64 -13.78 0.96
CA ALA A 169 -14.77 -13.04 1.52
C ALA A 169 -14.87 -11.59 1.03
N THR A 170 -13.81 -11.03 0.43
CA THR A 170 -13.87 -9.71 -0.20
C THR A 170 -13.90 -9.84 -1.72
N TRP A 171 -14.67 -8.98 -2.38
CA TRP A 171 -14.67 -8.91 -3.85
C TRP A 171 -13.29 -8.60 -4.41
N ILE A 172 -12.46 -7.84 -3.69
CA ILE A 172 -11.09 -7.51 -4.11
C ILE A 172 -10.22 -8.77 -4.11
N GLY A 173 -10.21 -9.51 -3.00
CA GLY A 173 -9.45 -10.75 -2.91
C GLY A 173 -9.94 -11.78 -3.92
N LEU A 174 -11.26 -11.93 -4.09
CA LEU A 174 -11.84 -12.79 -5.13
C LEU A 174 -11.36 -12.40 -6.55
N LEU A 175 -11.51 -11.13 -6.93
CA LEU A 175 -11.18 -10.66 -8.29
C LEU A 175 -9.69 -10.71 -8.60
N ASN A 176 -8.83 -10.53 -7.61
CA ASN A 176 -7.38 -10.61 -7.77
C ASN A 176 -6.82 -12.01 -7.49
N SER A 177 -7.67 -12.96 -7.14
CA SER A 177 -7.29 -14.34 -6.81
C SER A 177 -6.69 -15.06 -8.00
N PRO A 178 -5.58 -15.81 -7.83
CA PRO A 178 -5.14 -16.75 -8.84
C PRO A 178 -6.21 -17.82 -9.13
N LEU A 179 -7.13 -18.09 -8.20
CA LEU A 179 -8.21 -19.05 -8.41
C LEU A 179 -9.25 -18.59 -9.45
N VAL A 180 -9.35 -17.28 -9.71
CA VAL A 180 -10.31 -16.69 -10.67
C VAL A 180 -9.61 -16.18 -11.93
N ARG A 181 -8.36 -15.71 -11.81
CA ARG A 181 -7.63 -15.08 -12.93
C ARG A 181 -6.80 -16.04 -13.78
N ASN A 182 -6.73 -17.33 -13.43
CA ASN A 182 -6.04 -18.36 -14.21
C ASN A 182 -6.82 -18.74 -15.46
#